data_AF-A0A2I0TGG9-F1
#
_entry.id   AF-A0A2I0TGG9-F1
#
_cell.length_a   1.000
_cell.length_b   1.000
_cell.length_c   1.000
_cell.angle_alpha   90.00
_cell.angle_beta   90.00
_cell.angle_gamma   90.00
#
_symmetry.space_group_name_H-M   'P 1'
#
loop_
_entity.id
_entity.type
_entity.pdbx_description
1 polymer ?
#
loop_
_entity_poly.entity_id
_entity_poly.type
_entity_poly.pdbx_seq_one_letter_code
_entity_poly.pdbx_strand_id
1 'polypeptide(L)'
;MRWPVTADMREDEVFVGELAQANSHSLRLAKDAGTSEADIVHQALLEGNIATEVCLTILDTISFFTQSFKTQLLSNDGHNPLMKKVFDIHLAFLKNGQSEAALKHVFASLRGFISKFPAAFFKGRVNMCAALCYEILKCCTSKVSSTRNEASALLYLLMRNNFEFTKRRTFLRTHLQIIIAVSQLIADVALSGGTRFQDSLLIINNFANSDRPMKATAFPSEVKDLTKRIRTVLMATAQMKEHEKDPEMLIDLQYSLAKSYASTPELRKTWLDSMAKIHVKNGDFSEAAMCYVHVAALVAEFLHRKKLFPSGCTAFRKITPNIDEEAAMKEDGGMMDVHYSEAFFEEEDGKEYIYKEPKLTGLSEISFRLLKLYGEKFGSETVKIIQDSNKVELKVRDHHLLRTQA
;
A
#
# COMPACT_ATOMS: atom_id res chain seq x y z
N MET A 1 -26.03 -15.27 28.99
CA MET A 1 -24.60 -15.66 29.13
C MET A 1 -23.74 -14.48 28.71
N ARG A 2 -23.20 -13.74 29.70
CA ARG A 2 -22.20 -12.70 29.51
C ARG A 2 -20.83 -13.35 29.62
N TRP A 3 -19.95 -13.08 28.67
CA TRP A 3 -18.50 -13.22 28.80
C TRP A 3 -17.86 -11.88 28.40
N PRO A 4 -16.69 -11.53 28.99
CA PRO A 4 -16.23 -10.17 29.16
C PRO A 4 -15.38 -9.70 27.97
N VAL A 5 -15.52 -8.42 27.65
CA VAL A 5 -14.63 -7.67 26.77
C VAL A 5 -13.31 -7.48 27.51
N THR A 6 -12.28 -8.23 27.12
CA THR A 6 -10.90 -7.96 27.56
C THR A 6 -10.46 -6.63 26.97
N ALA A 7 -10.30 -5.65 27.86
CA ALA A 7 -9.57 -4.43 27.61
C ALA A 7 -8.12 -4.78 27.30
N ASP A 8 -7.64 -4.44 26.09
CA ASP A 8 -6.21 -4.14 25.87
C ASP A 8 -5.96 -3.43 24.52
N MET A 9 -6.66 -2.31 24.29
CA MET A 9 -6.40 -1.39 23.16
C MET A 9 -6.34 0.07 23.60
N ARG A 10 -6.22 0.32 24.91
CA ARG A 10 -6.17 1.67 25.46
C ARG A 10 -4.82 2.05 26.07
N GLU A 11 -3.89 1.12 26.26
CA GLU A 11 -2.56 1.45 26.78
C GLU A 11 -1.61 1.94 25.66
N ASP A 12 -1.74 1.42 24.43
CA ASP A 12 -0.91 1.83 23.28
C ASP A 12 -1.20 3.27 22.78
N GLU A 13 -2.44 3.75 22.89
CA GLU A 13 -2.78 5.15 22.54
C GLU A 13 -2.39 6.14 23.64
N VAL A 14 -2.39 5.70 24.90
CA VAL A 14 -1.97 6.53 26.04
C VAL A 14 -0.46 6.79 25.98
N PHE A 15 0.35 5.78 25.64
CA PHE A 15 1.81 5.93 25.58
C PHE A 15 2.30 6.78 24.38
N VAL A 16 1.61 6.69 23.23
CA VAL A 16 1.90 7.52 22.05
C VAL A 16 1.44 8.96 22.25
N GLY A 17 0.31 9.17 22.95
CA GLY A 17 -0.14 10.47 23.42
C GLY A 17 0.85 11.11 24.40
N GLU A 18 1.38 10.34 25.35
CA GLU A 18 2.31 10.81 26.38
C GLU A 18 3.70 11.15 25.83
N LEU A 19 4.23 10.46 24.81
CA LEU A 19 5.53 10.79 24.20
C LEU A 19 5.46 11.95 23.20
N ALA A 20 4.37 12.08 22.43
CA ALA A 20 4.15 13.24 21.56
C ALA A 20 3.76 14.49 22.36
N GLN A 21 3.01 14.31 23.46
CA GLN A 21 2.82 15.37 24.46
C GLN A 21 4.15 15.68 25.14
N ALA A 22 4.97 14.72 25.57
CA ALA A 22 6.27 15.00 26.18
C ALA A 22 7.19 15.81 25.25
N ASN A 23 7.25 15.51 23.95
CA ASN A 23 8.11 16.24 23.02
C ASN A 23 7.58 17.67 22.74
N SER A 24 6.25 17.85 22.71
CA SER A 24 5.63 19.19 22.55
C SER A 24 5.58 19.98 23.87
N HIS A 25 5.53 19.31 25.02
CA HIS A 25 5.62 19.90 26.36
C HIS A 25 7.05 20.31 26.67
N SER A 26 8.06 19.52 26.30
CA SER A 26 9.48 19.88 26.41
C SER A 26 9.83 21.07 25.52
N LEU A 27 9.30 21.13 24.28
CA LEU A 27 9.48 22.29 23.40
C LEU A 27 8.77 23.55 23.90
N ARG A 28 7.62 23.40 24.58
CA ARG A 28 6.88 24.52 25.21
C ARG A 28 7.53 24.99 26.51
N LEU A 29 7.98 24.06 27.36
CA LEU A 29 8.71 24.34 28.60
C LEU A 29 10.06 25.04 28.32
N ALA A 30 10.77 24.67 27.26
CA ALA A 30 11.99 25.36 26.83
C ALA A 30 11.70 26.80 26.37
N LYS A 31 10.60 27.02 25.63
CA LYS A 31 10.19 28.37 25.23
C LYS A 31 9.79 29.28 26.39
N ASP A 32 9.17 28.73 27.44
CA ASP A 32 8.79 29.47 28.64
C ASP A 32 9.98 29.72 29.61
N ALA A 33 11.10 29.00 29.45
CA ALA A 33 12.28 29.09 30.32
C ALA A 33 13.38 30.05 29.83
N GLY A 34 13.19 30.76 28.71
CA GLY A 34 14.21 31.68 28.19
C GLY A 34 15.48 30.98 27.67
N THR A 35 15.44 29.69 27.37
CA THR A 35 16.57 28.95 26.79
C THR A 35 16.88 29.48 25.39
N SER A 36 18.15 29.76 25.11
CA SER A 36 18.56 30.29 23.81
C SER A 36 18.38 29.25 22.70
N GLU A 37 18.22 29.69 21.46
CA GLU A 37 18.15 28.78 20.30
C GLU A 37 19.39 27.86 20.21
N ALA A 38 20.55 28.35 20.68
CA ALA A 38 21.77 27.56 20.77
C ALA A 38 21.67 26.40 21.78
N ASP A 39 20.99 26.61 22.91
CA ASP A 39 20.80 25.57 23.93
C ASP A 39 19.85 24.47 23.43
N ILE A 40 18.80 24.85 22.69
CA ILE A 40 17.86 23.90 22.08
C ILE A 40 18.58 23.03 21.03
N VAL A 41 19.41 23.64 20.18
CA VAL A 41 20.19 22.92 19.18
C VAL A 41 21.23 22.00 19.84
N HIS A 42 21.90 22.47 20.89
CA HIS A 42 22.87 21.68 21.64
C HIS A 42 22.22 20.45 22.29
N GLN A 43 21.06 20.64 22.93
CA GLN A 43 20.31 19.55 23.55
C GLN A 43 19.85 18.51 22.51
N ALA A 44 19.34 18.95 21.36
CA ALA A 44 18.94 18.04 20.28
C ALA A 44 20.13 17.22 19.72
N LEU A 45 21.32 17.83 19.63
CA LEU A 45 22.54 17.13 19.23
C LEU A 45 22.97 16.09 20.27
N LEU A 46 22.92 16.45 21.56
CA LEU A 46 23.27 15.54 22.65
C LEU A 46 22.34 14.31 22.67
N GLU A 47 21.02 14.54 22.60
CA GLU A 47 20.03 13.47 22.51
C GLU A 47 20.22 12.59 21.27
N GLY A 48 20.53 13.21 20.12
CA GLY A 48 20.83 12.48 18.89
C GLY A 48 22.08 11.60 19.01
N ASN A 49 23.12 12.07 19.69
CA ASN A 49 24.36 11.30 19.92
C ASN A 49 24.12 10.15 20.89
N ILE A 50 23.45 10.39 22.02
CA ILE A 50 23.13 9.35 23.01
C ILE A 50 22.24 8.27 22.37
N ALA A 51 21.22 8.67 21.60
CA ALA A 51 20.39 7.72 20.86
C ALA A 51 21.20 6.87 19.87
N THR A 52 22.23 7.47 19.24
CA THR A 52 23.12 6.76 18.33
C THR A 52 23.97 5.72 19.06
N GLU A 53 24.56 6.06 20.22
CA GLU A 53 25.35 5.12 21.03
C GLU A 53 24.50 3.94 21.55
N VAL A 54 23.28 4.22 22.02
CA VAL A 54 22.34 3.18 22.43
C VAL A 54 21.97 2.29 21.25
N CYS A 55 21.70 2.88 20.08
CA CYS A 55 21.42 2.14 18.86
C CYS A 55 22.58 1.20 18.48
N LEU A 56 23.81 1.71 18.45
CA LEU A 56 25.00 0.91 18.15
C LEU A 56 25.18 -0.26 19.11
N THR A 57 25.03 -0.02 20.42
CA THR A 57 25.12 -1.07 21.45
C THR A 57 24.10 -2.18 21.22
N ILE A 58 22.85 -1.82 20.89
CA ILE A 58 21.79 -2.79 20.60
C ILE A 58 22.09 -3.54 19.30
N LEU A 59 22.51 -2.85 18.25
CA LEU A 59 22.85 -3.47 16.96
C LEU A 59 24.01 -4.45 17.09
N ASP A 60 25.05 -4.11 17.85
CA ASP A 60 26.18 -5.00 18.12
C ASP A 60 25.76 -6.23 18.92
N THR A 61 24.96 -6.03 19.97
CA THR A 61 24.41 -7.12 20.79
C THR A 61 23.59 -8.09 19.93
N ILE A 62 22.72 -7.56 19.06
CA ILE A 62 21.89 -8.39 18.17
C ILE A 62 22.72 -9.04 17.08
N SER A 63 23.73 -8.35 16.55
CA SER A 63 24.66 -8.92 15.57
C SER A 63 25.39 -10.14 16.16
N PHE A 64 25.92 -10.00 17.37
CA PHE A 64 26.55 -11.10 18.12
C PHE A 64 25.56 -12.23 18.41
N PHE A 65 24.34 -11.90 18.85
CA PHE A 65 23.29 -12.88 19.08
C PHE A 65 22.95 -13.67 17.81
N THR A 66 22.74 -13.00 16.68
CA THR A 66 22.42 -13.67 15.41
C THR A 66 23.55 -14.51 14.86
N GLN A 67 24.80 -14.18 15.21
CA GLN A 67 25.97 -14.99 14.87
C GLN A 67 26.03 -16.25 15.72
N SER A 68 25.84 -16.12 17.03
CA SER A 68 25.92 -17.24 17.98
C SER A 68 24.75 -18.22 17.84
N PHE A 69 23.54 -17.72 17.56
CA PHE A 69 22.31 -18.53 17.53
C PHE A 69 21.78 -18.76 16.11
N LYS A 70 22.64 -18.70 15.09
CA LYS A 70 22.25 -18.80 13.67
C LYS A 70 21.37 -20.03 13.36
N THR A 71 21.73 -21.20 13.89
CA THR A 71 20.99 -22.45 13.65
C THR A 71 19.59 -22.44 14.27
N GLN A 72 19.47 -21.90 15.48
CA GLN A 72 18.18 -21.77 16.17
C GLN A 72 17.28 -20.75 15.46
N LEU A 73 17.87 -19.64 15.00
CA LEU A 73 17.16 -18.64 14.21
C LEU A 73 16.68 -19.18 12.86
N LEU A 74 17.43 -20.09 12.23
CA LEU A 74 17.04 -20.74 10.97
C LEU A 74 16.09 -21.93 11.16
N SER A 75 15.75 -22.30 12.40
CA SER A 75 14.74 -23.33 12.64
C SER A 75 13.42 -22.97 11.95
N ASN A 76 12.75 -23.96 11.36
CA ASN A 76 11.55 -23.75 10.55
C ASN A 76 11.73 -22.70 9.44
N ASP A 77 12.88 -22.72 8.74
CA ASP A 77 13.25 -21.75 7.70
C ASP A 77 13.26 -20.28 8.16
N GLY A 78 13.41 -20.03 9.47
CA GLY A 78 13.31 -18.67 10.03
C GLY A 78 11.92 -18.29 10.53
N HIS A 79 10.92 -19.16 10.36
CA HIS A 79 9.54 -18.92 10.78
C HIS A 79 9.30 -19.35 12.23
N ASN A 80 10.08 -18.82 13.15
CA ASN A 80 10.00 -19.09 14.58
C ASN A 80 9.88 -17.80 15.41
N PRO A 81 9.36 -17.87 16.66
CA PRO A 81 9.18 -16.68 17.49
C PRO A 81 10.48 -15.94 17.82
N LEU A 82 11.61 -16.64 17.91
CA LEU A 82 12.90 -16.03 18.23
C LEU A 82 13.38 -15.11 17.10
N MET A 83 13.31 -15.61 15.85
CA MET A 83 13.62 -14.84 14.65
C MET A 83 12.69 -13.64 14.50
N LYS A 84 11.40 -13.83 14.79
CA LYS A 84 10.44 -12.72 14.83
C LYS A 84 10.86 -11.64 15.82
N LYS A 85 11.20 -12.00 17.07
CA LYS A 85 11.67 -11.03 18.07
C LYS A 85 12.92 -10.27 17.63
N VAL A 86 13.91 -10.96 17.06
CA VAL A 86 15.13 -10.33 16.54
C VAL A 86 14.82 -9.35 15.40
N PHE A 87 13.92 -9.74 14.51
CA PHE A 87 13.48 -8.88 13.41
C PHE A 87 12.65 -7.69 13.90
N ASP A 88 11.76 -7.89 14.87
CA ASP A 88 10.91 -6.84 15.44
C ASP A 88 11.77 -5.72 16.07
N ILE A 89 12.94 -6.04 16.64
CA ILE A 89 13.88 -5.02 17.14
C ILE A 89 14.46 -4.18 15.99
N HIS A 90 14.89 -4.81 14.89
CA HIS A 90 15.35 -4.07 13.71
C HIS A 90 14.24 -3.19 13.13
N LEU A 91 13.00 -3.70 13.11
CA LEU A 91 11.85 -2.99 12.60
C LEU A 91 11.46 -1.82 13.52
N ALA A 92 11.60 -1.96 14.84
CA ALA A 92 11.35 -0.90 15.81
C ALA A 92 12.27 0.32 15.59
N PHE A 93 13.52 0.11 15.15
CA PHE A 93 14.40 1.21 14.78
C PHE A 93 13.91 1.99 13.55
N LEU A 94 13.23 1.34 12.60
CA LEU A 94 12.67 2.03 11.43
C LEU A 94 11.35 2.74 11.73
N LYS A 95 10.55 2.18 12.63
CA LYS A 95 9.24 2.73 13.04
C LYS A 95 9.38 4.02 13.86
N ASN A 96 10.43 4.10 14.65
CA ASN A 96 10.70 5.24 15.52
C ASN A 96 11.59 6.27 14.79
N GLY A 97 11.35 7.56 15.02
CA GLY A 97 12.20 8.62 14.48
C GLY A 97 13.59 8.60 15.12
N GLN A 98 14.56 7.98 14.43
CA GLN A 98 15.95 7.90 14.87
C GLN A 98 16.79 9.05 14.29
N SER A 99 17.97 9.29 14.88
CA SER A 99 18.95 10.21 14.31
C SER A 99 19.42 9.73 12.93
N GLU A 100 19.86 10.66 12.07
CA GLU A 100 20.39 10.29 10.75
C GLU A 100 21.59 9.33 10.85
N ALA A 101 22.47 9.55 11.83
CA ALA A 101 23.63 8.71 12.09
C ALA A 101 23.21 7.29 12.48
N ALA A 102 22.29 7.16 13.45
CA ALA A 102 21.75 5.88 13.88
C ALA A 102 21.10 5.11 12.72
N LEU A 103 20.31 5.78 11.88
CA LEU A 103 19.65 5.13 10.73
C LEU A 103 20.64 4.51 9.75
N LYS A 104 21.78 5.16 9.47
CA LYS A 104 22.82 4.58 8.60
C LYS A 104 23.31 3.22 9.12
N HIS A 105 23.51 3.11 10.43
CA HIS A 105 23.91 1.85 11.06
C HIS A 105 22.78 0.82 11.07
N VAL A 106 21.53 1.24 11.29
CA VAL A 106 20.35 0.37 11.21
C VAL A 106 20.21 -0.21 9.79
N PHE A 107 20.32 0.62 8.74
CA PHE A 107 20.29 0.15 7.35
C PHE A 107 21.44 -0.79 7.03
N ALA A 108 22.66 -0.52 7.52
CA ALA A 108 23.80 -1.43 7.36
C ALA A 108 23.57 -2.79 8.05
N SER A 109 23.06 -2.78 9.28
CA SER A 109 22.72 -4.00 10.02
C SER A 109 21.63 -4.81 9.31
N LEU A 110 20.56 -4.15 8.84
CA LEU A 110 19.50 -4.77 8.06
C LEU A 110 20.01 -5.42 6.77
N ARG A 111 20.92 -4.76 6.03
CA ARG A 111 21.57 -5.35 4.84
C ARG A 111 22.29 -6.65 5.18
N GLY A 112 23.05 -6.66 6.28
CA GLY A 112 23.73 -7.85 6.78
C GLY A 112 22.75 -8.94 7.21
N PHE A 113 21.69 -8.57 7.94
CA PHE A 113 20.67 -9.50 8.43
C PHE A 113 19.91 -10.20 7.30
N ILE A 114 19.44 -9.45 6.29
CA ILE A 114 18.71 -10.01 5.14
C ILE A 114 19.61 -10.99 4.36
N SER A 115 20.86 -10.60 4.12
CA SER A 115 21.82 -11.43 3.38
C SER A 115 22.21 -12.71 4.14
N LYS A 116 22.21 -12.65 5.48
CA LYS A 116 22.52 -13.78 6.37
C LYS A 116 21.35 -14.78 6.50
N PHE A 117 20.11 -14.30 6.38
CA PHE A 117 18.89 -15.10 6.59
C PHE A 117 17.87 -14.99 5.43
N PRO A 118 18.26 -15.27 4.17
CA PRO A 118 17.36 -15.09 3.02
C PRO A 118 16.11 -15.99 3.08
N ALA A 119 16.23 -17.20 3.66
CA ALA A 119 15.08 -18.11 3.80
C ALA A 119 13.95 -17.53 4.65
N ALA A 120 14.27 -16.74 5.69
CA ALA A 120 13.28 -16.12 6.57
C ALA A 120 12.39 -15.10 5.84
N PHE A 121 12.95 -14.42 4.82
CA PHE A 121 12.24 -13.43 4.03
C PHE A 121 11.54 -14.04 2.81
N PHE A 122 12.21 -14.98 2.12
CA PHE A 122 11.81 -15.41 0.77
C PHE A 122 11.22 -16.82 0.68
N LYS A 123 11.21 -17.59 1.77
CA LYS A 123 10.59 -18.92 1.86
C LYS A 123 9.44 -18.88 2.87
N GLY A 124 8.42 -19.72 2.72
CA GLY A 124 7.33 -19.83 3.70
C GLY A 124 6.49 -18.55 3.83
N ARG A 125 6.21 -18.09 5.06
CA ARG A 125 5.30 -16.97 5.38
C ARG A 125 5.87 -15.60 4.96
N VAL A 126 5.02 -14.72 4.43
CA VAL A 126 5.45 -13.41 3.87
C VAL A 126 5.63 -12.29 4.90
N ASN A 127 5.23 -12.52 6.15
CA ASN A 127 5.06 -11.48 7.18
C ASN A 127 6.28 -10.55 7.36
N MET A 128 7.50 -11.11 7.44
CA MET A 128 8.71 -10.32 7.64
C MET A 128 9.07 -9.47 6.41
N CYS A 129 8.93 -10.06 5.21
CA CYS A 129 9.15 -9.33 3.95
C CYS A 129 8.13 -8.20 3.77
N ALA A 130 6.86 -8.47 4.06
CA ALA A 130 5.78 -7.48 4.01
C ALA A 130 6.05 -6.29 4.95
N ALA A 131 6.30 -6.58 6.23
CA ALA A 131 6.55 -5.56 7.24
C ALA A 131 7.79 -4.73 6.92
N LEU A 132 8.86 -5.37 6.45
CA LEU A 132 10.08 -4.67 6.06
C LEU A 132 9.87 -3.78 4.83
N CYS A 133 9.18 -4.27 3.79
CA CYS A 133 8.88 -3.46 2.60
C CYS A 133 8.10 -2.20 2.97
N TYR A 134 7.09 -2.33 3.84
CA TYR A 134 6.28 -1.21 4.30
C TYR A 134 7.13 -0.13 4.99
N GLU A 135 7.94 -0.50 5.99
CA GLU A 135 8.77 0.50 6.69
C GLU A 135 9.86 1.11 5.80
N ILE A 136 10.49 0.32 4.91
CA ILE A 136 11.47 0.86 3.96
C ILE A 136 10.81 1.89 3.03
N LEU A 137 9.59 1.62 2.54
CA LEU A 137 8.88 2.54 1.68
C LEU A 137 8.51 3.85 2.40
N LYS A 138 8.20 3.82 3.71
CA LYS A 138 8.06 5.04 4.53
C LYS A 138 9.37 5.83 4.59
N CYS A 139 10.50 5.15 4.72
CA CYS A 139 11.81 5.80 4.68
C CYS A 139 12.13 6.41 3.30
N CYS A 140 11.66 5.80 2.20
CA CYS A 140 11.77 6.36 0.84
C CYS A 140 10.97 7.66 0.66
N THR A 141 9.98 7.94 1.50
CA THR A 141 9.26 9.24 1.50
C THR A 141 9.85 10.28 2.46
N SER A 142 10.94 9.95 3.16
CA SER A 142 11.56 10.85 4.14
C SER A 142 11.96 12.20 3.55
N LYS A 143 11.86 13.25 4.35
CA LYS A 143 12.36 14.60 3.99
C LYS A 143 13.89 14.60 3.83
N VAL A 144 14.58 13.70 4.53
CA VAL A 144 16.05 13.60 4.57
C VAL A 144 16.56 12.77 3.38
N SER A 145 17.45 13.37 2.57
CA SER A 145 17.97 12.72 1.35
C SER A 145 18.83 11.49 1.63
N SER A 146 19.69 11.55 2.64
CA SER A 146 20.55 10.41 3.02
C SER A 146 19.73 9.20 3.48
N THR A 147 18.65 9.41 4.23
CA THR A 147 17.70 8.35 4.60
C THR A 147 17.05 7.73 3.37
N ARG A 148 16.61 8.54 2.38
CA ARG A 148 16.02 8.03 1.14
C ARG A 148 17.02 7.19 0.32
N ASN A 149 18.28 7.62 0.27
CA ASN A 149 19.34 6.88 -0.43
C ASN A 149 19.58 5.49 0.21
N GLU A 150 19.72 5.43 1.53
CA GLU A 150 19.92 4.15 2.25
C GLU A 150 18.69 3.24 2.16
N ALA A 151 17.48 3.81 2.27
CA ALA A 151 16.22 3.07 2.11
C ALA A 151 16.08 2.49 0.70
N SER A 152 16.38 3.29 -0.32
CA SER A 152 16.37 2.86 -1.73
C SER A 152 17.39 1.74 -1.99
N ALA A 153 18.59 1.85 -1.40
CA ALA A 153 19.62 0.82 -1.48
C ALA A 153 19.19 -0.48 -0.77
N LEU A 154 18.54 -0.38 0.39
CA LEU A 154 18.01 -1.55 1.11
C LEU A 154 16.87 -2.23 0.34
N LEU A 155 15.96 -1.46 -0.24
CA LEU A 155 14.86 -1.99 -1.06
C LEU A 155 15.40 -2.71 -2.31
N TYR A 156 16.40 -2.10 -2.97
CA TYR A 156 17.13 -2.71 -4.06
C TYR A 156 17.76 -4.05 -3.65
N LEU A 157 18.47 -4.08 -2.51
CA LEU A 157 19.11 -5.28 -1.99
C LEU A 157 18.07 -6.37 -1.65
N LEU A 158 16.90 -6.00 -1.12
CA LEU A 158 15.82 -6.95 -0.84
C LEU A 158 15.28 -7.60 -2.12
N MET A 159 15.06 -6.82 -3.18
CA MET A 159 14.66 -7.34 -4.50
C MET A 159 15.74 -8.24 -5.09
N ARG A 160 17.01 -7.81 -5.03
CA ARG A 160 18.14 -8.58 -5.54
C ARG A 160 18.31 -9.91 -4.80
N ASN A 161 18.27 -9.90 -3.47
CA ASN A 161 18.36 -11.13 -2.67
C ASN A 161 17.18 -12.08 -2.95
N ASN A 162 15.97 -11.55 -3.18
CA ASN A 162 14.84 -12.39 -3.59
C ASN A 162 15.10 -13.03 -4.96
N PHE A 163 15.59 -12.26 -5.93
CA PHE A 163 15.91 -12.75 -7.27
C PHE A 163 17.01 -13.81 -7.25
N GLU A 164 18.07 -13.61 -6.46
CA GLU A 164 19.12 -14.61 -6.27
C GLU A 164 18.57 -15.87 -5.59
N PHE A 165 17.71 -15.72 -4.57
CA PHE A 165 17.09 -16.85 -3.85
C PHE A 165 16.21 -17.73 -4.76
N THR A 166 15.52 -17.13 -5.75
CA THR A 166 14.72 -17.87 -6.74
C THR A 166 15.54 -18.41 -7.92
N LYS A 167 16.88 -18.44 -7.80
CA LYS A 167 17.81 -18.85 -8.86
C LYS A 167 17.71 -17.96 -10.10
N ARG A 168 17.58 -16.65 -9.90
CA ARG A 168 17.52 -15.60 -10.94
C ARG A 168 16.32 -15.73 -11.88
N ARG A 169 15.18 -16.16 -11.34
CA ARG A 169 13.95 -16.32 -12.12
C ARG A 169 13.02 -15.13 -12.00
N THR A 170 12.77 -14.67 -10.77
CA THR A 170 11.89 -13.54 -10.49
C THR A 170 12.04 -13.09 -9.03
N PHE A 171 11.71 -11.84 -8.72
CA PHE A 171 11.51 -11.38 -7.34
C PHE A 171 10.02 -11.14 -7.02
N LEU A 172 9.12 -11.91 -7.64
CA LEU A 172 7.66 -11.76 -7.51
C LEU A 172 7.19 -11.57 -6.07
N ARG A 173 7.76 -12.29 -5.10
CA ARG A 173 7.39 -12.16 -3.69
C ARG A 173 7.61 -10.74 -3.15
N THR A 174 8.83 -10.22 -3.29
CA THR A 174 9.14 -8.83 -2.86
C THR A 174 8.38 -7.82 -3.72
N HIS A 175 8.23 -8.06 -5.03
CA HIS A 175 7.46 -7.22 -5.94
C HIS A 175 6.02 -7.01 -5.43
N LEU A 176 5.32 -8.09 -5.10
CA LEU A 176 3.94 -8.02 -4.60
C LEU A 176 3.85 -7.29 -3.26
N GLN A 177 4.77 -7.57 -2.33
CA GLN A 177 4.78 -6.88 -1.04
C GLN A 177 5.02 -5.37 -1.18
N ILE A 178 5.84 -4.96 -2.15
CA ILE A 178 6.05 -3.54 -2.46
C ILE A 178 4.77 -2.90 -2.98
N ILE A 179 4.07 -3.52 -3.94
CA ILE A 179 2.81 -2.99 -4.47
C ILE A 179 1.76 -2.86 -3.35
N ILE A 180 1.60 -3.90 -2.53
CA ILE A 180 0.68 -3.89 -1.39
C ILE A 180 1.02 -2.76 -0.41
N ALA A 181 2.29 -2.62 -0.07
CA ALA A 181 2.75 -1.59 0.85
C ALA A 181 2.57 -0.17 0.29
N VAL A 182 2.84 0.04 -1.01
CA VAL A 182 2.56 1.32 -1.69
C VAL A 182 1.07 1.64 -1.60
N SER A 183 0.19 0.67 -1.84
CA SER A 183 -1.27 0.84 -1.70
C SER A 183 -1.72 1.18 -0.28
N GLN A 184 -0.98 0.77 0.75
CA GLN A 184 -1.28 1.12 2.15
C GLN A 184 -0.73 2.49 2.55
N LEU A 185 0.42 2.88 1.98
CA LEU A 185 1.07 4.17 2.25
C LEU A 185 0.44 5.35 1.51
N ILE A 186 -0.59 5.08 0.71
CA ILE A 186 -1.38 6.04 -0.06
C ILE A 186 -1.74 7.30 0.73
N ALA A 187 -2.26 7.16 1.95
CA ALA A 187 -2.69 8.30 2.76
C ALA A 187 -1.52 9.22 3.14
N ASP A 188 -0.35 8.65 3.47
CA ASP A 188 0.85 9.38 3.89
C ASP A 188 1.64 9.94 2.69
N VAL A 189 1.71 9.22 1.57
CA VAL A 189 2.48 9.59 0.37
C VAL A 189 1.78 10.72 -0.40
N ALA A 190 0.44 10.66 -0.53
CA ALA A 190 -0.36 11.65 -1.26
C ALA A 190 -0.47 13.00 -0.56
N LEU A 191 -0.02 13.13 0.70
CA LEU A 191 -0.03 14.38 1.45
C LEU A 191 1.34 15.09 1.51
N SER A 192 2.44 14.42 1.19
CA SER A 192 3.77 14.96 1.54
C SER A 192 4.97 14.52 0.68
N GLY A 193 4.82 13.55 -0.24
CA GLY A 193 5.97 12.77 -0.72
C GLY A 193 6.17 12.62 -2.23
N GLY A 194 5.28 13.16 -3.08
CA GLY A 194 5.26 12.87 -4.53
C GLY A 194 6.63 12.89 -5.21
N THR A 195 7.32 14.03 -5.20
CA THR A 195 8.66 14.17 -5.83
C THR A 195 9.75 13.36 -5.12
N ARG A 196 9.78 13.37 -3.79
CA ARG A 196 10.77 12.64 -2.97
C ARG A 196 10.74 11.14 -3.20
N PHE A 197 9.54 10.60 -3.36
CA PHE A 197 9.35 9.19 -3.63
C PHE A 197 9.75 8.85 -5.07
N GLN A 198 9.44 9.72 -6.04
CA GLN A 198 9.96 9.56 -7.41
C GLN A 198 11.49 9.55 -7.45
N ASP A 199 12.17 10.42 -6.70
CA ASP A 199 13.63 10.42 -6.59
C ASP A 199 14.15 9.06 -6.08
N SER A 200 13.51 8.50 -5.06
CA SER A 200 13.85 7.17 -4.53
C SER A 200 13.68 6.07 -5.59
N LEU A 201 12.61 6.12 -6.38
CA LEU A 201 12.40 5.18 -7.50
C LEU A 201 13.47 5.34 -8.60
N LEU A 202 13.96 6.55 -8.85
CA LEU A 202 15.08 6.78 -9.77
C LEU A 202 16.38 6.18 -9.25
N ILE A 203 16.68 6.36 -7.96
CA ILE A 203 17.85 5.76 -7.31
C ILE A 203 17.83 4.23 -7.44
N ILE A 204 16.68 3.61 -7.18
CA ILE A 204 16.50 2.16 -7.34
C ILE A 204 16.77 1.69 -8.77
N ASN A 205 16.24 2.40 -9.77
CA ASN A 205 16.50 2.10 -11.17
C ASN A 205 18.00 2.24 -11.52
N ASN A 206 18.67 3.26 -10.98
CA ASN A 206 20.10 3.47 -11.20
C ASN A 206 20.94 2.33 -10.59
N PHE A 207 20.57 1.81 -9.42
CA PHE A 207 21.22 0.63 -8.85
C PHE A 207 21.04 -0.61 -9.76
N ALA A 208 19.82 -0.88 -10.20
CA ALA A 208 19.54 -2.01 -11.10
C ALA A 208 20.28 -1.92 -12.44
N ASN A 209 20.38 -0.71 -13.00
CA ASN A 209 21.09 -0.47 -14.25
C ASN A 209 22.61 -0.40 -14.09
N SER A 210 23.14 -0.22 -12.87
CA SER A 210 24.59 -0.14 -12.62
C SER A 210 25.20 -1.47 -12.16
N ASP A 211 24.41 -2.37 -11.58
CA ASP A 211 24.87 -3.63 -10.99
C ASP A 211 25.31 -4.66 -12.05
N ARG A 212 26.63 -4.82 -12.23
CA ARG A 212 27.24 -5.67 -13.26
C ARG A 212 26.74 -7.13 -13.22
N PRO A 213 26.73 -7.84 -12.07
CA PRO A 213 26.14 -9.18 -11.94
C PRO A 213 24.69 -9.35 -12.41
N MET A 214 23.89 -8.27 -12.38
CA MET A 214 22.46 -8.29 -12.68
C MET A 214 22.12 -7.75 -14.08
N LYS A 215 22.99 -6.94 -14.68
CA LYS A 215 22.80 -6.34 -16.02
C LYS A 215 22.42 -7.35 -17.11
N ALA A 216 23.00 -8.54 -17.08
CA ALA A 216 22.76 -9.58 -18.10
C ALA A 216 21.54 -10.47 -17.80
N THR A 217 20.69 -10.09 -16.84
CA THR A 217 19.53 -10.87 -16.39
C THR A 217 18.22 -10.11 -16.65
N ALA A 218 17.07 -10.74 -16.42
CA ALA A 218 15.76 -10.09 -16.48
C ALA A 218 15.50 -9.13 -15.30
N PHE A 219 16.40 -9.06 -14.32
CA PHE A 219 16.20 -8.28 -13.11
C PHE A 219 16.02 -6.77 -13.36
N PRO A 220 16.86 -6.08 -14.16
CA PRO A 220 16.67 -4.65 -14.40
C PRO A 220 15.35 -4.33 -15.10
N SER A 221 14.88 -5.19 -16.02
CA SER A 221 13.56 -5.05 -16.64
C SER A 221 12.42 -5.25 -15.63
N GLU A 222 12.48 -6.29 -14.78
CA GLU A 222 11.47 -6.50 -13.74
C GLU A 222 11.42 -5.33 -12.74
N VAL A 223 12.57 -4.75 -12.37
CA VAL A 223 12.64 -3.54 -11.52
C VAL A 223 12.02 -2.34 -12.22
N LYS A 224 12.33 -2.11 -13.50
CA LYS A 224 11.75 -1.02 -14.29
C LYS A 224 10.22 -1.15 -14.34
N ASP A 225 9.71 -2.35 -14.61
CA ASP A 225 8.28 -2.61 -14.67
C ASP A 225 7.60 -2.44 -13.30
N LEU A 226 8.25 -2.86 -12.22
CA LEU A 226 7.78 -2.58 -10.86
C LEU A 226 7.68 -1.06 -10.62
N THR A 227 8.70 -0.28 -10.98
CA THR A 227 8.65 1.18 -10.76
C THR A 227 7.58 1.87 -11.62
N LYS A 228 7.32 1.39 -12.84
CA LYS A 228 6.18 1.83 -13.63
C LYS A 228 4.86 1.55 -12.90
N ARG A 229 4.67 0.32 -12.45
CA ARG A 229 3.46 -0.07 -11.69
C ARG A 229 3.26 0.79 -10.45
N ILE A 230 4.31 1.05 -9.68
CA ILE A 230 4.24 1.96 -8.52
C ILE A 230 3.77 3.35 -8.93
N ARG A 231 4.32 3.92 -10.01
CA ARG A 231 3.89 5.23 -10.52
C ARG A 231 2.42 5.22 -10.92
N THR A 232 1.98 4.17 -11.59
CA THR A 232 0.58 3.96 -11.95
C THR A 232 -0.32 3.92 -10.72
N VAL A 233 0.03 3.14 -9.68
CA VAL A 233 -0.72 3.10 -8.42
C VAL A 233 -0.81 4.50 -7.81
N LEU A 234 0.30 5.23 -7.75
CA LEU A 234 0.34 6.58 -7.18
C LEU A 234 -0.48 7.60 -7.98
N MET A 235 -0.46 7.53 -9.31
CA MET A 235 -1.25 8.41 -10.18
C MET A 235 -2.75 8.16 -9.98
N ALA A 236 -3.17 6.89 -10.09
CA ALA A 236 -4.56 6.53 -9.84
C ALA A 236 -5.00 6.90 -8.42
N THR A 237 -4.10 6.77 -7.43
CA THR A 237 -4.36 7.20 -6.05
C THR A 237 -4.52 8.71 -5.92
N ALA A 238 -3.66 9.51 -6.56
CA ALA A 238 -3.76 10.95 -6.53
C ALA A 238 -5.10 11.41 -7.10
N GLN A 239 -5.53 10.78 -8.20
CA GLN A 239 -6.85 10.98 -8.80
C GLN A 239 -7.99 10.53 -7.86
N MET A 240 -7.87 9.38 -7.19
CA MET A 240 -8.88 8.93 -6.19
C MET A 240 -9.08 9.95 -5.07
N LYS A 241 -8.03 10.66 -4.66
CA LYS A 241 -8.10 11.70 -3.63
C LYS A 241 -8.67 13.01 -4.17
N GLU A 242 -8.25 13.44 -5.35
CA GLU A 242 -8.79 14.63 -6.02
C GLU A 242 -10.31 14.49 -6.24
N HIS A 243 -10.74 13.25 -6.45
CA HIS A 243 -12.13 12.89 -6.68
C HIS A 243 -12.78 12.19 -5.49
N GLU A 244 -12.25 12.35 -4.28
CA GLU A 244 -12.86 11.78 -3.06
C GLU A 244 -14.28 12.34 -2.82
N LYS A 245 -14.55 13.53 -3.34
CA LYS A 245 -15.87 14.17 -3.32
C LYS A 245 -16.78 13.76 -4.48
N ASP A 246 -16.27 13.00 -5.45
CA ASP A 246 -16.99 12.47 -6.61
C ASP A 246 -17.10 10.93 -6.49
N PRO A 247 -18.20 10.43 -5.90
CA PRO A 247 -18.40 9.01 -5.67
C PRO A 247 -18.32 8.16 -6.94
N GLU A 248 -18.69 8.70 -8.10
CA GLU A 248 -18.75 7.95 -9.36
C GLU A 248 -17.36 7.76 -9.95
N MET A 249 -16.63 8.86 -10.05
CA MET A 249 -15.25 8.80 -10.51
C MET A 249 -14.37 8.01 -9.54
N LEU A 250 -14.65 8.07 -8.24
CA LEU A 250 -13.99 7.23 -7.25
C LEU A 250 -14.28 5.73 -7.48
N ILE A 251 -15.52 5.35 -7.79
CA ILE A 251 -15.91 3.96 -8.09
C ILE A 251 -15.23 3.49 -9.39
N ASP A 252 -15.22 4.31 -10.44
CA ASP A 252 -14.59 3.97 -11.71
C ASP A 252 -13.06 3.84 -11.60
N LEU A 253 -12.42 4.74 -10.83
CA LEU A 253 -11.00 4.65 -10.49
C LEU A 253 -10.71 3.37 -9.71
N GLN A 254 -11.54 3.04 -8.72
CA GLN A 254 -11.40 1.82 -7.93
C GLN A 254 -11.59 0.57 -8.80
N TYR A 255 -12.58 0.56 -9.69
CA TYR A 255 -12.87 -0.55 -10.59
C TYR A 255 -11.75 -0.74 -11.63
N SER A 256 -11.25 0.34 -12.21
CA SER A 256 -10.13 0.32 -13.18
C SER A 256 -8.84 -0.22 -12.56
N LEU A 257 -8.51 0.23 -11.34
CA LEU A 257 -7.42 -0.34 -10.54
C LEU A 257 -7.64 -1.82 -10.26
N ALA A 258 -8.85 -2.19 -9.83
CA ALA A 258 -9.21 -3.58 -9.56
C ALA A 258 -9.04 -4.47 -10.79
N LYS A 259 -9.43 -3.99 -11.98
CA LYS A 259 -9.31 -4.67 -13.26
C LYS A 259 -7.86 -4.83 -13.68
N SER A 260 -7.01 -3.82 -13.44
CA SER A 260 -5.58 -3.90 -13.70
C SER A 260 -4.90 -5.01 -12.87
N TYR A 261 -5.40 -5.28 -11.66
CA TYR A 261 -4.89 -6.33 -10.78
C TYR A 261 -5.48 -7.73 -11.05
N ALA A 262 -6.53 -7.87 -11.86
CA ALA A 262 -7.23 -9.15 -12.09
C ALA A 262 -6.32 -10.26 -12.65
N SER A 263 -5.25 -9.89 -13.35
CA SER A 263 -4.26 -10.83 -13.88
C SER A 263 -3.33 -11.42 -12.82
N THR A 264 -3.23 -10.78 -11.64
CA THR A 264 -2.31 -11.16 -10.55
C THR A 264 -3.12 -11.46 -9.27
N PRO A 265 -3.28 -12.73 -8.88
CA PRO A 265 -4.19 -13.14 -7.81
C PRO A 265 -3.89 -12.48 -6.46
N GLU A 266 -2.61 -12.34 -6.12
CA GLU A 266 -2.19 -11.79 -4.84
C GLU A 266 -2.49 -10.28 -4.74
N LEU A 267 -2.39 -9.56 -5.86
CA LEU A 267 -2.77 -8.14 -5.93
C LEU A 267 -4.30 -7.98 -5.90
N ARG A 268 -5.02 -8.77 -6.72
CA ARG A 268 -6.49 -8.77 -6.75
C ARG A 268 -7.09 -9.07 -5.38
N LYS A 269 -6.55 -10.07 -4.65
CA LYS A 269 -6.94 -10.36 -3.27
C LYS A 269 -6.71 -9.17 -2.34
N THR A 270 -5.53 -8.57 -2.38
CA THR A 270 -5.19 -7.45 -1.47
C THR A 270 -6.07 -6.23 -1.73
N TRP A 271 -6.35 -5.96 -3.01
CA TRP A 271 -7.26 -4.90 -3.41
C TRP A 271 -8.69 -5.15 -2.90
N LEU A 272 -9.24 -6.34 -3.12
CA LEU A 272 -10.56 -6.73 -2.62
C LEU A 272 -10.65 -6.69 -1.08
N ASP A 273 -9.59 -7.12 -0.37
CA ASP A 273 -9.52 -7.02 1.10
C ASP A 273 -9.52 -5.55 1.58
N SER A 274 -8.88 -4.64 0.83
CA SER A 274 -8.89 -3.20 1.14
C SER A 274 -10.26 -2.57 0.85
N MET A 275 -10.86 -2.89 -0.30
CA MET A 275 -12.20 -2.43 -0.69
C MET A 275 -13.26 -2.90 0.32
N ALA A 276 -13.19 -4.15 0.77
CA ALA A 276 -14.08 -4.69 1.79
C ALA A 276 -14.04 -3.85 3.08
N LYS A 277 -12.86 -3.45 3.53
CA LYS A 277 -12.70 -2.59 4.72
C LYS A 277 -13.31 -1.20 4.53
N ILE A 278 -13.18 -0.61 3.33
CA ILE A 278 -13.79 0.67 2.99
C ILE A 278 -15.31 0.56 3.01
N HIS A 279 -15.88 -0.45 2.35
CA HIS A 279 -17.32 -0.70 2.34
C HIS A 279 -17.89 -0.94 3.75
N VAL A 280 -17.18 -1.69 4.61
CA VAL A 280 -17.56 -1.85 6.03
C VAL A 280 -17.58 -0.51 6.76
N LYS A 281 -16.60 0.37 6.50
CA LYS A 281 -16.53 1.71 7.11
C LYS A 281 -17.68 2.61 6.62
N ASN A 282 -18.10 2.46 5.37
CA ASN A 282 -19.19 3.23 4.77
C ASN A 282 -20.59 2.68 5.11
N GLY A 283 -20.68 1.46 5.67
CA GLY A 283 -21.95 0.78 5.96
C GLY A 283 -22.50 -0.06 4.79
N ASP A 284 -21.73 -0.20 3.71
CA ASP A 284 -22.07 -0.94 2.50
C ASP A 284 -21.77 -2.44 2.67
N PHE A 285 -22.50 -3.10 3.57
CA PHE A 285 -22.19 -4.48 3.96
C PHE A 285 -22.36 -5.51 2.83
N SER A 286 -23.22 -5.24 1.85
CA SER A 286 -23.42 -6.16 0.71
C SER A 286 -22.18 -6.17 -0.18
N GLU A 287 -21.62 -5.00 -0.46
CA GLU A 287 -20.45 -4.77 -1.28
C GLU A 287 -19.20 -5.35 -0.59
N ALA A 288 -19.11 -5.19 0.73
CA ALA A 288 -18.08 -5.87 1.54
C ALA A 288 -18.19 -7.40 1.46
N ALA A 289 -19.41 -7.95 1.57
CA ALA A 289 -19.63 -9.39 1.44
C ALA A 289 -19.26 -9.90 0.04
N MET A 290 -19.59 -9.14 -1.00
CA MET A 290 -19.21 -9.46 -2.38
C MET A 290 -17.69 -9.46 -2.56
N CYS A 291 -16.96 -8.49 -1.98
CA CYS A 291 -15.50 -8.50 -1.98
C CYS A 291 -14.95 -9.81 -1.38
N TYR A 292 -15.49 -10.28 -0.26
CA TYR A 292 -15.07 -11.55 0.35
C TYR A 292 -15.42 -12.78 -0.50
N VAL A 293 -16.59 -12.79 -1.16
CA VAL A 293 -16.98 -13.87 -2.09
C VAL A 293 -16.00 -13.94 -3.26
N HIS A 294 -15.61 -12.80 -3.83
CA HIS A 294 -14.61 -12.72 -4.89
C HIS A 294 -13.23 -13.19 -4.42
N VAL A 295 -12.78 -12.79 -3.20
CA VAL A 295 -11.52 -13.30 -2.61
C VAL A 295 -11.56 -14.82 -2.43
N ALA A 296 -12.66 -15.36 -1.92
CA ALA A 296 -12.81 -16.80 -1.70
C ALA A 296 -12.79 -17.58 -3.02
N ALA A 297 -13.47 -17.10 -4.06
CA ALA A 297 -13.47 -17.71 -5.37
C ALA A 297 -12.08 -17.67 -6.04
N LEU A 298 -11.38 -16.53 -5.94
CA LEU A 298 -10.02 -16.38 -6.45
C LEU A 298 -9.05 -17.37 -5.80
N VAL A 299 -9.14 -17.54 -4.47
CA VAL A 299 -8.32 -18.53 -3.74
C VAL A 299 -8.71 -19.96 -4.11
N ALA A 300 -10.01 -20.24 -4.25
CA ALA A 300 -10.50 -21.57 -4.64
C ALA A 300 -10.02 -21.95 -6.05
N GLU A 301 -10.07 -21.02 -7.01
CA GLU A 301 -9.56 -21.21 -8.38
C GLU A 301 -8.05 -21.46 -8.40
N PHE A 302 -7.27 -20.71 -7.61
CA PHE A 302 -5.83 -20.95 -7.47
C PHE A 302 -5.53 -22.35 -6.92
N LEU A 303 -6.22 -22.76 -5.86
CA LEU A 303 -6.05 -24.09 -5.27
C LEU A 303 -6.53 -25.21 -6.19
N HIS A 304 -7.59 -24.96 -6.97
CA HIS A 304 -8.12 -25.89 -7.97
C HIS A 304 -7.09 -26.17 -9.07
N ARG A 305 -6.46 -25.12 -9.61
CA ARG A 305 -5.38 -25.26 -10.60
C ARG A 305 -4.15 -25.98 -10.04
N LYS A 306 -3.84 -25.79 -8.76
CA LYS A 306 -2.81 -26.55 -8.03
C LYS A 306 -3.21 -27.99 -7.69
N LYS A 307 -4.42 -28.43 -8.06
CA LYS A 307 -5.00 -29.75 -7.74
C LYS A 307 -5.11 -30.03 -6.23
N LEU A 308 -5.18 -28.97 -5.42
CA LEU A 308 -5.33 -29.06 -3.96
C LEU A 308 -6.79 -28.93 -3.51
N PHE A 309 -7.67 -28.46 -4.40
CA PHE A 309 -9.07 -28.22 -4.09
C PHE A 309 -9.99 -28.63 -5.26
N PRO A 310 -11.16 -29.24 -5.00
CA PRO A 310 -11.96 -29.88 -6.05
C PRO A 310 -12.76 -28.91 -6.94
N SER A 311 -12.93 -27.65 -6.55
CA SER A 311 -13.80 -26.72 -7.27
C SER A 311 -13.25 -25.29 -7.32
N GLY A 312 -13.28 -24.64 -8.48
CA GLY A 312 -12.79 -23.28 -8.69
C GLY A 312 -13.88 -22.19 -8.61
N CYS A 313 -13.75 -21.14 -9.42
CA CYS A 313 -14.70 -20.00 -9.45
C CYS A 313 -16.16 -20.43 -9.69
N THR A 314 -16.37 -21.51 -10.46
CA THR A 314 -17.70 -22.01 -10.83
C THR A 314 -18.57 -22.41 -9.63
N ALA A 315 -17.97 -22.77 -8.48
CA ALA A 315 -18.70 -23.07 -7.26
C ALA A 315 -19.44 -21.85 -6.68
N PHE A 316 -18.92 -20.65 -6.94
CA PHE A 316 -19.43 -19.38 -6.40
C PHE A 316 -20.42 -18.70 -7.34
N ARG A 317 -20.60 -19.22 -8.57
CA ARG A 317 -21.53 -18.68 -9.57
C ARG A 317 -22.99 -18.65 -9.11
N LYS A 318 -23.35 -19.53 -8.17
CA LYS A 318 -24.67 -19.55 -7.51
C LYS A 318 -24.91 -18.37 -6.57
N ILE A 319 -23.83 -17.78 -6.05
CA ILE A 319 -23.87 -16.60 -5.16
C ILE A 319 -23.87 -15.34 -6.01
N THR A 320 -22.98 -15.26 -7.01
CA THR A 320 -22.90 -14.13 -7.92
C THR A 320 -22.40 -14.56 -9.31
N PRO A 321 -23.03 -14.10 -10.41
CA PRO A 321 -22.53 -14.32 -11.76
C PRO A 321 -21.25 -13.51 -12.05
N ASN A 322 -20.97 -12.43 -11.30
CA ASN A 322 -19.80 -11.57 -11.51
C ASN A 322 -18.47 -12.28 -11.19
N ILE A 323 -18.52 -13.51 -10.67
CA ILE A 323 -17.33 -14.31 -10.38
C ILE A 323 -16.55 -14.72 -11.64
N ASP A 324 -17.20 -14.68 -12.80
CA ASP A 324 -16.56 -14.96 -14.09
C ASP A 324 -15.42 -13.96 -14.36
N GLU A 325 -15.41 -12.77 -13.73
CA GLU A 325 -14.28 -11.82 -13.77
C GLU A 325 -13.00 -12.37 -13.14
N GLU A 326 -13.10 -13.22 -12.12
CA GLU A 326 -11.93 -13.79 -11.42
C GLU A 326 -11.33 -14.97 -12.18
N ALA A 327 -12.04 -15.51 -13.18
CA ALA A 327 -11.55 -16.61 -14.01
C ALA A 327 -10.41 -16.20 -14.95
N ALA A 328 -10.24 -14.90 -15.21
CA ALA A 328 -9.21 -14.30 -16.06
C ALA A 328 -7.78 -14.40 -15.48
N MET A 329 -7.64 -14.92 -14.27
CA MET A 329 -6.38 -15.22 -13.62
C MET A 329 -5.42 -16.03 -14.53
N LYS A 330 -4.16 -15.59 -14.68
CA LYS A 330 -3.10 -16.32 -15.43
C LYS A 330 -2.06 -16.90 -14.47
N GLU A 331 -1.55 -18.11 -14.75
CA GLU A 331 -0.55 -18.80 -13.90
C GLU A 331 0.87 -18.25 -14.07
N ASP A 332 1.19 -17.66 -15.22
CA ASP A 332 2.51 -17.13 -15.51
C ASP A 332 2.38 -16.06 -16.60
N GLY A 333 2.87 -14.86 -16.31
CA GLY A 333 2.73 -13.71 -17.19
C GLY A 333 2.50 -12.47 -16.37
N GLY A 334 3.60 -11.76 -16.10
CA GLY A 334 3.55 -10.44 -15.49
C GLY A 334 2.44 -9.57 -16.07
N MET A 335 1.88 -8.75 -15.20
CA MET A 335 0.80 -7.78 -15.45
C MET A 335 1.00 -7.05 -16.79
N MET A 336 -0.04 -7.03 -17.63
CA MET A 336 -0.07 -6.19 -18.83
C MET A 336 -0.03 -4.71 -18.41
N ASP A 337 0.80 -3.92 -19.11
CA ASP A 337 0.99 -2.47 -18.91
C ASP A 337 -0.35 -1.76 -19.18
N VAL A 338 -1.03 -1.27 -18.14
CA VAL A 338 -2.20 -0.40 -18.30
C VAL A 338 -1.70 1.03 -18.40
N HIS A 339 -1.78 1.61 -19.60
CA HIS A 339 -1.49 3.03 -19.82
C HIS A 339 -2.69 3.85 -19.37
N TYR A 340 -2.48 4.71 -18.37
CA TYR A 340 -3.45 5.71 -17.96
C TYR A 340 -3.05 7.03 -18.60
N SER A 341 -3.81 7.49 -19.59
CA SER A 341 -3.74 8.87 -20.10
C SER A 341 -4.96 9.63 -19.61
N GLU A 342 -4.83 10.95 -19.39
CA GLU A 342 -5.99 11.85 -19.14
C GLU A 342 -7.09 11.66 -20.19
N ALA A 343 -6.70 11.37 -21.45
CA ALA A 343 -7.63 11.09 -22.55
C ALA A 343 -8.47 9.82 -22.40
N PHE A 344 -8.16 8.89 -21.49
CA PHE A 344 -8.99 7.71 -21.23
C PHE A 344 -10.25 8.04 -20.41
N PHE A 345 -10.31 9.25 -19.84
CA PHE A 345 -11.28 9.64 -18.81
C PHE A 345 -12.24 10.76 -19.23
N GLU A 346 -12.11 11.31 -20.44
CA GLU A 346 -13.00 12.36 -20.94
C GLU A 346 -14.27 11.83 -21.64
N GLU A 347 -14.38 10.53 -21.91
CA GLU A 347 -15.60 9.94 -22.51
C GLU A 347 -16.57 9.42 -21.44
N GLU A 348 -17.17 10.32 -20.66
CA GLU A 348 -18.39 10.03 -19.86
C GLU A 348 -19.68 10.29 -20.67
N ASP A 349 -19.57 10.96 -21.82
CA ASP A 349 -20.72 11.26 -22.65
C ASP A 349 -21.36 9.97 -23.20
N GLY A 350 -22.60 9.70 -22.79
CA GLY A 350 -23.40 8.58 -23.28
C GLY A 350 -23.26 7.24 -22.54
N LYS A 351 -22.60 7.18 -21.37
CA LYS A 351 -22.59 5.98 -20.52
C LYS A 351 -23.81 5.92 -19.59
N GLU A 352 -24.41 4.74 -19.46
CA GLU A 352 -25.56 4.49 -18.56
C GLU A 352 -25.10 3.65 -17.36
N TYR A 353 -25.43 4.11 -16.15
CA TYR A 353 -25.10 3.44 -14.89
C TYR A 353 -26.36 3.08 -14.10
N ILE A 354 -26.30 2.00 -13.34
CA ILE A 354 -27.36 1.59 -12.39
C ILE A 354 -26.83 1.80 -10.98
N TYR A 355 -27.42 2.75 -10.25
CA TYR A 355 -27.02 3.07 -8.87
C TYR A 355 -27.81 2.22 -7.88
N LYS A 356 -27.09 1.55 -6.98
CA LYS A 356 -27.69 0.85 -5.84
C LYS A 356 -27.68 1.76 -4.62
N GLU A 357 -28.85 2.22 -4.22
CA GLU A 357 -29.01 3.13 -3.08
C GLU A 357 -29.34 2.40 -1.77
N PRO A 358 -28.94 2.95 -0.60
CA PRO A 358 -29.26 2.36 0.69
C PRO A 358 -30.75 2.57 1.06
N LYS A 359 -31.41 1.50 1.52
CA LYS A 359 -32.80 1.53 2.05
C LYS A 359 -33.85 1.89 0.99
N LEU A 360 -34.67 2.92 1.26
CA LEU A 360 -35.77 3.43 0.43
C LEU A 360 -35.41 4.86 -0.02
N THR A 361 -34.26 5.03 -0.69
CA THR A 361 -33.89 6.34 -1.24
C THR A 361 -34.86 6.71 -2.35
N GLY A 362 -35.52 7.86 -2.21
CA GLY A 362 -36.46 8.34 -3.22
C GLY A 362 -35.74 8.85 -4.47
N LEU A 363 -36.40 8.78 -5.64
CA LEU A 363 -35.84 9.32 -6.89
C LEU A 363 -35.43 10.80 -6.73
N SER A 364 -36.24 11.59 -6.01
CA SER A 364 -35.93 12.99 -5.70
C SER A 364 -34.63 13.17 -4.90
N GLU A 365 -34.32 12.23 -4.00
CA GLU A 365 -33.15 12.29 -3.13
C GLU A 365 -31.88 11.97 -3.92
N ILE A 366 -31.89 10.92 -4.75
CA ILE A 366 -30.76 10.61 -5.63
C ILE A 366 -30.59 11.67 -6.73
N SER A 367 -31.67 12.14 -7.35
CA SER A 367 -31.62 13.23 -8.34
C SER A 367 -31.04 14.51 -7.73
N PHE A 368 -31.46 14.89 -6.52
CA PHE A 368 -30.90 16.07 -5.84
C PHE A 368 -29.42 15.88 -5.49
N ARG A 369 -29.03 14.69 -5.03
CA ARG A 369 -27.63 14.39 -4.70
C ARG A 369 -26.73 14.44 -5.93
N LEU A 370 -27.19 13.88 -7.05
CA LEU A 370 -26.50 13.94 -8.34
C LEU A 370 -26.44 15.37 -8.88
N LEU A 371 -27.56 16.11 -8.88
CA LEU A 371 -27.57 17.50 -9.33
C LEU A 371 -26.61 18.38 -8.51
N LYS A 372 -26.57 18.19 -7.19
CA LYS A 372 -25.66 18.92 -6.32
C LYS A 372 -24.20 18.56 -6.61
N LEU A 373 -23.91 17.26 -6.73
CA LEU A 373 -22.57 16.75 -7.01
C LEU A 373 -22.01 17.29 -8.34
N TYR A 374 -22.78 17.14 -9.41
CA TYR A 374 -22.38 17.58 -10.73
C TYR A 374 -22.44 19.10 -10.89
N GLY A 375 -23.36 19.78 -10.20
CA GLY A 375 -23.42 21.24 -10.13
C GLY A 375 -22.19 21.85 -9.44
N GLU A 376 -21.65 21.19 -8.41
CA GLU A 376 -20.36 21.55 -7.79
C GLU A 376 -19.17 21.31 -8.73
N LYS A 377 -19.26 20.32 -9.63
CA LYS A 377 -18.18 19.91 -10.56
C LYS A 377 -18.13 20.71 -11.87
N PHE A 378 -19.27 20.98 -12.49
CA PHE A 378 -19.38 21.59 -13.84
C PHE A 378 -20.04 22.99 -13.83
N GLY A 379 -20.48 23.45 -12.67
CA GLY A 379 -21.25 24.69 -12.49
C GLY A 379 -22.75 24.41 -12.50
N SER A 380 -23.47 24.97 -11.52
CA SER A 380 -24.91 24.73 -11.32
C SER A 380 -25.80 25.15 -12.50
N GLU A 381 -25.30 25.99 -13.40
CA GLU A 381 -26.03 26.49 -14.58
C GLU A 381 -25.88 25.60 -15.82
N THR A 382 -24.90 24.69 -15.83
CA THR A 382 -24.58 23.83 -16.98
C THR A 382 -25.17 22.43 -16.86
N VAL A 383 -25.63 22.03 -15.66
CA VAL A 383 -26.13 20.68 -15.34
C VAL A 383 -27.65 20.67 -15.24
N LYS A 384 -28.31 19.80 -16.01
CA LYS A 384 -29.77 19.62 -15.95
C LYS A 384 -30.14 18.15 -15.80
N ILE A 385 -31.16 17.87 -14.99
CA ILE A 385 -31.74 16.52 -14.88
C ILE A 385 -32.86 16.33 -15.90
N ILE A 386 -32.73 15.29 -16.71
CA ILE A 386 -33.76 14.79 -17.61
C ILE A 386 -34.64 13.82 -16.81
N GLN A 387 -35.93 14.17 -16.69
CA GLN A 387 -36.95 13.37 -16.01
C GLN A 387 -37.73 12.45 -16.98
N ASP A 388 -37.48 12.57 -18.29
CA ASP A 388 -38.08 11.70 -19.31
C ASP A 388 -37.36 10.35 -19.40
N SER A 389 -38.15 9.29 -19.53
CA SER A 389 -37.70 7.89 -19.67
C SER A 389 -37.53 7.46 -21.13
N ASN A 390 -37.82 8.34 -22.09
CA ASN A 390 -37.65 8.06 -23.52
C ASN A 390 -36.19 8.21 -23.99
N LYS A 391 -35.87 7.60 -25.14
CA LYS A 391 -34.54 7.66 -25.77
C LYS A 391 -34.31 9.09 -26.31
N VAL A 392 -33.35 9.81 -25.74
CA VAL A 392 -33.06 11.22 -26.10
C VAL A 392 -32.14 11.27 -27.33
N GLU A 393 -32.51 12.04 -28.36
CA GLU A 393 -31.60 12.38 -29.46
C GLU A 393 -30.61 13.46 -28.99
N LEU A 394 -29.32 13.13 -28.95
CA LEU A 394 -28.23 14.07 -28.62
C LEU A 394 -28.12 15.15 -29.72
N LYS A 395 -28.87 16.24 -29.59
CA LYS A 395 -28.83 17.37 -30.55
C LYS A 395 -28.35 18.70 -29.98
N VAL A 396 -27.92 18.78 -28.72
CA VAL A 396 -27.40 20.02 -28.13
C VAL A 396 -26.13 19.75 -27.32
N ARG A 397 -25.00 20.34 -27.74
CA ARG A 397 -23.65 20.18 -27.18
C ARG A 397 -23.31 21.17 -26.05
N ASP A 398 -24.25 22.02 -25.63
CA ASP A 398 -23.97 23.16 -24.76
C ASP A 398 -24.25 22.92 -23.26
N HIS A 399 -24.73 21.73 -22.86
CA HIS A 399 -25.06 21.41 -21.46
C HIS A 399 -24.68 19.97 -21.09
N HIS A 400 -24.24 19.77 -19.84
CA HIS A 400 -24.07 18.43 -19.25
C HIS A 400 -25.43 17.93 -18.77
N LEU A 401 -25.94 16.86 -19.39
CA LEU A 401 -27.27 16.31 -19.11
C LEU A 401 -27.13 15.07 -18.23
N LEU A 402 -27.77 15.08 -17.07
CA LEU A 402 -27.89 13.91 -16.20
C LEU A 402 -29.26 13.29 -16.38
N ARG A 403 -29.32 11.96 -16.47
CA ARG A 403 -30.58 11.23 -16.55
C ARG A 403 -30.72 10.32 -15.33
N THR A 404 -31.85 10.44 -14.63
CA THR A 404 -32.19 9.57 -13.50
C THR A 404 -33.54 8.94 -13.77
N GLN A 405 -33.60 7.62 -13.79
CA GLN A 405 -34.83 6.86 -14.00
C GLN A 405 -34.97 5.84 -12.86
N ALA A 406 -36.21 5.66 -12.37
CA ALA A 406 -36.56 4.69 -11.32
C ALA A 406 -36.90 3.32 -11.91
#